data_AF-A0A2V9ZNM0-F1
#
_entry.id   AF-A0A2V9ZNM0-F1
#
_cell.length_a   1.000
_cell.length_b   1.000
_cell.length_c   1.000
_cell.angle_alpha   90.00
_cell.angle_beta   90.00
_cell.angle_gamma   90.00
#
_symmetry.space_group_name_H-M   'P 1'
#
loop_
_entity.id
_entity.type
_entity.pdbx_description
1 polymer ?
#
loop_
_entity_poly.entity_id
_entity_poly.type
_entity_poly.pdbx_seq_one_letter_code
_entity_poly.pdbx_strand_id
1 'polypeptide(L)' 'MHGWHVVVKGPYAVTDDKGSYTINNVPPGNYTVTAWQEMYGTQTQKVTVAAGKPGTADFTFKAK' A
#
# COMPACT_ATOMS: atom_id res chain seq x y z
N MET A 1 -8.65 -12.38 21.14
CA MET A 1 -7.77 -12.51 19.96
C MET A 1 -8.52 -11.93 18.78
N HIS A 2 -7.98 -10.88 18.13
CA HIS A 2 -8.53 -10.35 16.88
C HIS A 2 -7.70 -10.92 15.73
N GLY A 3 -8.36 -11.42 14.69
CA GLY A 3 -7.73 -11.87 13.46
C GLY A 3 -8.28 -11.03 12.31
N TRP A 4 -7.39 -10.48 11.50
CA TRP A 4 -7.76 -9.63 10.38
C TRP A 4 -7.35 -10.28 9.08
N HIS A 5 -8.31 -10.43 8.17
CA HIS A 5 -8.09 -11.00 6.85
C HIS A 5 -8.34 -9.93 5.80
N VAL A 6 -7.30 -9.57 5.06
CA VAL A 6 -7.40 -8.66 3.90
C VAL A 6 -7.15 -9.47 2.65
N VAL A 7 -8.14 -9.51 1.75
CA VAL A 7 -8.00 -10.15 0.43
C VAL A 7 -7.63 -9.09 -0.59
N VAL A 8 -6.37 -9.09 -1.01
CA VAL A 8 -5.87 -8.16 -2.04
C VAL A 8 -5.83 -8.87 -3.38
N LYS A 9 -6.45 -8.28 -4.41
CA LYS A 9 -6.34 -8.77 -5.79
C LYS A 9 -5.14 -8.11 -6.46
N GLY A 10 -3.98 -8.77 -6.39
CA GLY A 10 -2.73 -8.28 -6.98
C GLY A 10 -1.54 -8.39 -6.02
N PRO A 11 -0.40 -7.76 -6.36
CA PRO A 11 0.75 -7.74 -5.47
C PRO A 11 0.43 -6.94 -4.20
N TYR A 12 0.86 -7.45 -3.05
CA TYR A 12 0.69 -6.83 -1.75
C TYR A 12 2.03 -6.77 -1.01
N ALA A 13 2.14 -5.83 -0.07
CA ALA A 13 3.24 -5.76 0.86
C ALA A 13 2.68 -5.37 2.24
N VAL A 14 3.35 -5.87 3.29
CA VAL A 14 3.08 -5.46 4.66
C VAL A 14 4.17 -4.47 5.05
N THR A 15 3.80 -3.38 5.73
CA THR A 15 4.75 -2.41 6.26
C THR A 15 5.61 -3.04 7.36
N ASP A 16 6.88 -2.68 7.40
CA ASP A 16 7.79 -3.03 8.50
C ASP A 16 7.51 -2.20 9.77
N ASP A 17 8.29 -2.45 10.83
CA ASP A 17 8.20 -1.72 12.11
C ASP A 17 8.46 -0.21 11.99
N LYS A 18 9.03 0.24 10.87
CA LYS A 18 9.31 1.65 10.56
C LYS A 18 8.24 2.24 9.62
N GLY A 19 7.20 1.49 9.26
CA GLY A 19 6.15 1.90 8.34
C GLY A 19 6.55 1.85 6.86
N SER A 20 7.71 1.28 6.53
CA SER A 20 8.20 1.17 5.16
C SER A 20 7.66 -0.10 4.50
N TYR A 21 7.31 -0.03 3.22
CA TYR A 21 6.87 -1.18 2.44
C TYR A 21 7.54 -1.14 1.05
N THR A 22 7.67 -2.31 0.43
CA THR A 22 8.21 -2.40 -0.93
C THR A 22 7.47 -3.47 -1.70
N ILE A 23 6.94 -3.08 -2.87
CA ILE A 23 6.28 -4.00 -3.80
C ILE A 23 7.21 -4.13 -5.01
N ASN A 24 7.82 -5.30 -5.15
CA ASN A 24 8.74 -5.59 -6.26
C ASN A 24 7.97 -6.09 -7.50
N ASN A 25 8.59 -6.01 -8.68
CA ASN A 25 8.03 -6.48 -9.95
C ASN A 25 6.67 -5.85 -10.33
N VAL A 26 6.47 -4.56 -10.04
CA VAL A 26 5.30 -3.83 -10.53
C VAL A 26 5.60 -3.34 -11.95
N PRO A 27 4.86 -3.82 -12.98
CA PRO A 27 5.01 -3.30 -14.33
C PRO A 27 4.70 -1.80 -14.39
N PRO A 28 5.20 -1.07 -15.40
CA PRO A 28 4.79 0.31 -15.61
C PRO A 28 3.29 0.41 -15.93
N GLY A 29 2.61 1.34 -15.27
CA GLY A 29 1.16 1.49 -15.38
C GLY A 29 0.56 2.41 -14.33
N ASN A 30 -0.74 2.63 -14.42
CA ASN A 30 -1.51 3.38 -13.42
C ASN A 30 -2.13 2.39 -12.44
N TYR A 31 -1.73 2.50 -11.18
CA TYR A 31 -2.18 1.64 -10.10
C TYR A 31 -2.99 2.44 -9.08
N THR A 32 -3.96 1.77 -8.47
CA THR A 32 -4.64 2.29 -7.29
C THR A 32 -4.13 1.48 -6.11
N VAL A 33 -3.38 2.12 -5.23
CA VAL A 33 -2.79 1.50 -4.05
C VAL A 33 -3.71 1.80 -2.86
N THR A 34 -4.11 0.76 -2.16
CA THR A 34 -4.94 0.86 -0.95
C THR A 34 -4.12 0.41 0.25
N ALA A 35 -3.82 1.33 1.14
CA ALA A 35 -3.25 1.05 2.44
C ALA A 35 -4.38 0.83 3.46
N TRP A 36 -4.25 -0.18 4.32
CA TRP A 36 -5.23 -0.46 5.38
C TRP A 36 -4.52 -0.59 6.72
N GLN A 37 -5.13 0.00 7.75
CA GLN A 37 -4.68 -0.09 9.12
C GLN A 37 -5.89 -0.30 10.05
N GLU A 38 -5.74 -1.14 11.06
CA GLU A 38 -6.83 -1.64 11.92
C GLU A 38 -7.62 -0.55 12.65
N MET A 39 -6.94 0.47 13.19
CA MET A 39 -7.51 1.56 13.96
C MET A 39 -7.94 2.76 13.11
N TYR A 40 -7.26 3.00 11.98
CA TYR A 40 -7.41 4.20 11.16
C TYR A 40 -8.18 3.96 9.85
N GLY A 41 -8.48 2.71 9.50
CA GLY A 41 -9.25 2.34 8.33
C GLY A 41 -8.40 2.22 7.05
N THR A 42 -9.03 2.45 5.90
CA THR A 42 -8.36 2.37 4.59
C THR A 42 -8.05 3.77 4.03
N GLN A 43 -6.90 3.90 3.36
CA GLN A 43 -6.57 5.02 2.49
C GLN A 43 -6.24 4.51 1.09
N THR A 44 -6.70 5.23 0.09
CA THR A 44 -6.51 4.86 -1.31
C THR A 44 -5.86 6.00 -2.06
N GLN A 45 -4.81 5.70 -2.83
CA GLN A 45 -4.10 6.68 -3.63
C GLN A 45 -3.79 6.13 -5.01
N LYS A 46 -3.88 6.99 -6.04
CA LYS A 46 -3.47 6.64 -7.40
C LYS A 46 -1.98 6.91 -7.56
N VAL A 47 -1.27 5.93 -8.10
CA VAL A 47 0.18 5.95 -8.27
C VAL A 47 0.48 5.54 -9.69
N THR A 48 1.30 6.32 -10.38
CA THR A 48 1.80 5.98 -11.70
C THR A 48 3.20 5.41 -11.56
N VAL A 49 3.38 4.15 -11.92
CA VAL A 49 4.69 3.49 -11.97
C VAL A 49 5.25 3.70 -13.38
N ALA A 50 6.35 4.45 -13.48
CA ALA A 50 7.05 4.64 -14.75
C ALA A 50 8.01 3.48 -15.01
N ALA A 51 8.29 3.18 -16.29
CA ALA A 51 9.16 2.05 -16.65
C ALA A 51 10.56 2.24 -16.04
N GLY A 52 11.00 1.26 -15.24
CA GLY A 52 12.30 1.29 -14.57
C GLY A 52 12.43 2.30 -13.42
N LYS A 53 11.34 2.95 -12.99
CA LYS A 53 11.35 3.82 -11.79
C LYS A 53 10.38 3.29 -10.74
N PRO A 54 10.76 3.30 -9.45
CA PRO A 54 9.83 3.00 -8.38
C PRO A 54 8.70 4.04 -8.35
N GLY A 55 7.45 3.58 -8.21
CA GLY A 55 6.34 4.45 -7.87
C GLY A 55 6.33 4.66 -6.36
N THR A 56 6.53 5.89 -5.90
CA THR A 56 6.43 6.24 -4.48
C THR A 56 4.99 6.65 -4.15
N ALA A 57 4.47 6.12 -3.06
CA ALA A 57 3.19 6.55 -2.51
C ALA A 57 3.34 6.61 -0.99
N ASP A 58 3.05 7.78 -0.42
CA ASP A 58 3.18 8.00 1.00
C ASP A 58 1.79 8.10 1.61
N PHE A 59 1.46 7.15 2.48
CA PHE A 59 0.19 7.12 3.19
C PHE A 59 0.37 7.68 4.60
N THR A 60 -0.43 8.69 4.95
CA THR A 60 -0.45 9.26 6.31
C THR A 60 -1.81 9.05 6.92
N PHE A 61 -1.90 8.10 7.84
CA PHE A 61 -3.09 7.88 8.64
C PHE A 61 -3.15 8.92 9.76
N LYS A 62 -4.24 9.69 9.82
CA LYS A 62 -4.50 10.60 10.94
C LYS A 62 -5.35 9.86 11.98
N ALA A 63 -4.83 9.78 13.20
CA ALA A 63 -5.63 9.39 14.35
C ALA A 63 -6.78 10.39 14.55
N LYS A 64 -7.94 9.86 14.95
CA LYS A 64 -9.11 10.67 15.30
C LYS A 64 -9.00 11.17 16.74
#